data_AF-A0A9E7R0V4-F1
#
_entry.id   AF-A0A9E7R0V4-F1
#
_cell.length_a   1.000
_cell.length_b   1.000
_cell.length_c   1.000
_cell.angle_alpha   90.00
_cell.angle_beta   90.00
_cell.angle_gamma   90.00
#
_symmetry.space_group_name_H-M   'P 1'
#
loop_
_entity.id
_entity.type
_entity.pdbx_description
1 polymer ?
#
loop_
_entity_poly.entity_id
_entity_poly.type
_entity_poly.pdbx_seq_one_letter_code
_entity_poly.pdbx_strand_id
1 'polypeptide(L)'
;MAPSDPRARLVWFAIATLVILGPALILVATLQLLVVFGDLGEVTLVEFLELYLLDLVLFVGLSYGIYRLVVWVVEHRLPAAGETGDGRDATDADEAGNRR
;
A
#
# COMPACT_ATOMS: atom_id res chain seq x y z
N MET A 1 4.67 -3.52 -18.53
CA MET A 1 5.77 -4.47 -18.25
C MET A 1 5.33 -5.38 -17.11
N ALA A 2 5.12 -6.68 -17.33
CA ALA A 2 4.90 -7.60 -16.21
C ALA A 2 6.21 -7.71 -15.42
N PRO A 3 6.21 -7.60 -14.08
CA PRO A 3 7.45 -7.73 -13.31
C PRO A 3 8.03 -9.12 -13.53
N SER A 4 9.25 -9.17 -14.07
CA SER A 4 10.04 -10.37 -14.36
C SER A 4 10.53 -11.08 -13.09
N ASP A 5 10.19 -10.54 -11.93
CA ASP A 5 10.73 -10.93 -10.63
C ASP A 5 9.59 -11.56 -9.79
N PRO A 6 9.66 -12.87 -9.48
CA PRO A 6 8.55 -13.61 -8.88
C PRO A 6 8.10 -13.06 -7.52
N ARG A 7 9.02 -12.43 -6.77
CA ARG A 7 8.70 -11.75 -5.50
C ARG A 7 7.85 -10.50 -5.71
N ALA A 8 8.07 -9.74 -6.79
CA ALA A 8 7.21 -8.60 -7.12
C ALA A 8 5.79 -9.04 -7.48
N ARG A 9 5.67 -10.10 -8.29
CA ARG A 9 4.36 -10.66 -8.63
C ARG A 9 3.62 -11.07 -7.36
N LEU A 10 4.29 -11.78 -6.46
CA LEU A 10 3.69 -12.21 -5.19
C LEU A 10 3.19 -11.04 -4.34
N VAL A 11 4.00 -9.98 -4.20
CA VAL A 11 3.62 -8.80 -3.42
C VAL A 11 2.45 -8.05 -4.07
N TRP A 12 2.43 -7.94 -5.40
CA TRP A 12 1.32 -7.32 -6.12
C TRP A 12 0.02 -8.13 -5.96
N PHE A 13 0.11 -9.46 -6.07
CA PHE A 13 -1.03 -10.35 -5.77
C PHE A 13 -1.49 -10.22 -4.32
N ALA A 14 -0.56 -10.12 -3.36
CA ALA A 14 -0.90 -9.94 -1.95
C ALA A 14 -1.67 -8.62 -1.73
N ILE A 15 -1.23 -7.51 -2.35
CA ILE A 15 -1.96 -6.23 -2.28
C ILE A 15 -3.35 -6.36 -2.91
N ALA A 16 -3.44 -6.91 -4.12
CA ALA A 16 -4.71 -7.07 -4.82
C ALA A 16 -5.70 -7.95 -4.03
N THR A 17 -5.23 -9.07 -3.48
CA THR A 17 -6.00 -9.93 -2.60
C THR A 17 -6.42 -9.19 -1.34
N LEU A 18 -5.53 -8.46 -0.69
CA LEU A 18 -5.83 -7.74 0.55
C LEU A 18 -6.86 -6.63 0.33
N VAL A 19 -6.82 -5.93 -0.81
CA VAL A 19 -7.78 -4.89 -1.17
C VAL A 19 -9.17 -5.48 -1.47
N ILE A 20 -9.24 -6.59 -2.19
CA ILE A 20 -10.51 -7.23 -2.57
C ILE A 20 -11.12 -7.97 -1.37
N LEU A 21 -10.29 -8.72 -0.65
CA LEU A 21 -10.73 -9.65 0.39
C LEU A 21 -10.77 -9.01 1.77
N GLY A 22 -9.94 -7.98 2.02
CA GLY A 22 -9.89 -7.28 3.31
C GLY A 22 -11.25 -6.79 3.81
N PRO A 23 -12.07 -6.09 2.99
CA PRO A 23 -13.41 -5.68 3.41
C PRO A 23 -14.32 -6.84 3.81
N ALA A 24 -14.24 -7.96 3.08
CA ALA A 24 -15.01 -9.16 3.41
C ALA A 24 -14.50 -9.82 4.71
N LEU A 25 -13.19 -9.83 4.94
CA LEU A 25 -12.59 -10.34 6.18
C LEU A 25 -13.01 -9.51 7.40
N ILE A 26 -13.13 -8.19 7.25
CA ILE A 26 -13.66 -7.32 8.31
C ILE A 26 -15.09 -7.75 8.62
N LEU A 27 -15.98 -7.79 7.63
CA LEU A 27 -17.38 -8.21 7.83
C LEU A 27 -17.51 -9.58 8.49
N VAL A 28 -16.70 -10.56 8.06
CA VAL A 28 -16.68 -11.91 8.66
C VAL A 28 -16.24 -11.84 10.12
N ALA A 29 -15.20 -11.07 10.43
CA ALA A 29 -14.74 -10.88 11.81
C ALA A 29 -15.82 -10.22 12.68
N THR A 30 -16.48 -9.17 12.18
CA THR A 30 -17.60 -8.50 12.85
C THR A 30 -18.75 -9.46 13.12
N LEU A 31 -19.15 -10.27 12.13
CA LEU A 31 -20.21 -11.26 12.26
C LEU A 31 -19.85 -12.34 13.28
N GLN A 32 -18.60 -12.81 13.26
CA GLN A 32 -18.12 -13.83 14.19
C GLN A 32 -18.13 -13.30 15.63
N LEU A 33 -17.72 -12.05 15.83
CA LEU A 33 -17.78 -11.39 17.12
C LEU A 33 -19.23 -11.29 17.62
N LEU A 34 -20.14 -10.87 16.74
CA LEU A 34 -21.55 -10.73 17.07
C LEU A 34 -22.16 -12.09 17.46
N VAL A 35 -21.80 -13.17 16.76
CA VAL A 35 -22.26 -14.55 17.09
C VAL A 35 -21.69 -15.04 18.43
N VAL A 36 -20.45 -14.68 18.78
CA VAL A 36 -19.79 -15.14 20.01
C VAL A 36 -20.25 -14.35 21.23
N PHE A 37 -20.44 -13.03 21.08
CA PHE A 37 -20.64 -12.11 22.20
C PHE A 37 -22.07 -11.57 22.31
N GLY A 38 -22.95 -11.74 21.32
CA GLY A 38 -24.27 -11.14 21.32
C GLY A 38 -25.39 -12.06 20.82
N ASP A 39 -26.60 -11.82 21.34
CA ASP A 39 -27.83 -12.25 20.70
C ASP A 39 -28.16 -11.22 19.60
N LEU A 40 -28.32 -11.64 18.34
CA LEU A 40 -28.53 -10.73 17.20
C LEU A 40 -29.81 -9.88 17.35
N GLY A 41 -30.68 -10.20 18.31
CA GLY A 41 -31.95 -9.53 18.58
C GLY A 41 -31.88 -8.27 19.45
N GLU A 42 -30.89 -8.12 20.34
CA GLU A 42 -30.86 -7.03 21.35
C GLU A 42 -29.45 -6.41 21.51
N VAL A 43 -28.89 -5.86 20.43
CA VAL A 43 -27.62 -5.13 20.51
C VAL A 43 -27.84 -3.78 21.22
N THR A 44 -27.17 -3.58 22.35
CA THR A 44 -27.21 -2.31 23.07
C THR A 44 -26.33 -1.24 22.39
N LEU A 45 -26.57 0.05 22.68
CA LEU A 45 -25.74 1.14 22.14
C LEU A 45 -24.26 1.02 22.52
N VAL A 46 -23.96 0.47 23.70
CA VAL A 46 -22.58 0.30 24.18
C VAL A 46 -21.88 -0.83 23.42
N GLU A 47 -22.53 -1.97 23.22
CA GLU A 47 -21.99 -3.07 22.40
C GLU A 47 -21.81 -2.66 20.94
N PHE A 48 -22.74 -1.86 20.40
CA PHE A 48 -22.59 -1.31 19.06
C PHE A 48 -21.36 -0.42 18.95
N LEU A 49 -21.11 0.43 19.96
CA LEU A 49 -19.93 1.28 19.99
C LEU A 49 -18.64 0.46 20.09
N GLU A 50 -18.62 -0.58 20.93
CA GLU A 50 -17.47 -1.49 21.04
C GLU A 50 -17.17 -2.18 19.71
N LEU A 51 -18.21 -2.73 19.07
CA LEU A 51 -18.10 -3.38 17.77
C LEU A 51 -17.61 -2.42 16.70
N TYR A 52 -18.12 -1.18 16.70
CA TYR A 52 -17.67 -0.13 15.79
C TYR A 52 -16.20 0.23 16.00
N LEU A 53 -15.74 0.35 17.25
CA LEU A 53 -14.34 0.62 17.55
C LEU A 53 -13.43 -0.53 17.09
N LEU A 54 -13.87 -1.77 17.23
CA LEU A 54 -13.16 -2.94 16.69
C LEU A 54 -13.07 -2.90 15.17
N ASP A 55 -14.18 -2.65 14.49
CA ASP A 55 -14.22 -2.48 13.03
C ASP A 55 -13.31 -1.34 12.58
N LEU A 56 -13.31 -0.23 13.31
CA LEU A 56 -12.44 0.91 13.02
C LEU A 56 -10.97 0.52 13.14
N VAL A 57 -10.59 -0.20 14.19
CA VAL A 57 -9.22 -0.68 14.38
C VAL A 57 -8.83 -1.67 13.27
N LEU A 58 -9.72 -2.61 12.92
CA LEU A 58 -9.49 -3.55 11.82
C LEU A 58 -9.31 -2.81 10.49
N PHE A 59 -10.17 -1.84 10.21
CA PHE A 59 -10.14 -1.05 8.99
C PHE A 59 -8.87 -0.21 8.90
N VAL A 60 -8.49 0.47 9.99
CA VAL A 60 -7.24 1.24 10.07
C VAL A 60 -6.03 0.33 9.92
N GLY A 61 -6.02 -0.82 10.59
CA GLY A 61 -4.94 -1.81 10.50
C GLY A 61 -4.77 -2.36 9.08
N LEU A 62 -5.89 -2.71 8.43
CA LEU A 62 -5.92 -3.14 7.03
C LEU A 62 -5.38 -2.04 6.10
N SER A 63 -5.90 -0.83 6.25
CA SER A 63 -5.51 0.32 5.42
C SER A 63 -4.03 0.67 5.60
N TYR A 64 -3.53 0.62 6.84
CA TYR A 64 -2.13 0.83 7.15
C TYR A 64 -1.26 -0.29 6.56
N GLY A 65 -1.70 -1.54 6.64
CA GLY A 65 -1.01 -2.68 6.03
C GLY A 65 -0.88 -2.53 4.51
N ILE A 66 -1.96 -2.15 3.83
CA ILE A 66 -1.96 -1.85 2.39
C ILE A 66 -1.01 -0.69 2.10
N TYR A 67 -1.12 0.42 2.83
CA TYR A 67 -0.23 1.57 2.66
C TYR A 67 1.23 1.19 2.80
N ARG A 68 1.60 0.43 3.85
CA ARG A 68 2.97 0.00 4.08
C ARG A 68 3.49 -0.92 2.99
N LEU A 69 2.65 -1.84 2.49
CA LEU A 69 3.02 -2.70 1.35
C LEU A 69 3.25 -1.87 0.09
N VAL A 70 2.39 -0.88 -0.18
CA VAL A 70 2.52 0.00 -1.34
C VAL A 70 3.81 0.81 -1.26
N VAL A 71 4.11 1.43 -0.11
CA VAL A 71 5.37 2.17 0.12
C VAL A 71 6.57 1.26 -0.08
N TRP A 72 6.54 0.04 0.47
CA TRP A 72 7.61 -0.93 0.30
C TRP A 72 7.83 -1.29 -1.17
N VAL A 73 6.75 -1.48 -1.94
CA VAL A 73 6.83 -1.71 -3.39
C VAL A 73 7.43 -0.51 -4.10
N VAL A 74 7.00 0.71 -3.77
CA VAL A 74 7.50 1.96 -4.37
C VAL A 74 9.01 2.10 -4.10
N GLU A 75 9.46 1.97 -2.85
CA GLU A 75 10.88 2.09 -2.48
C GLU A 75 11.77 1.04 -3.17
N HIS A 76 11.29 -0.20 -3.33
CA HIS A 76 12.10 -1.28 -3.92
C HIS A 76 11.97 -1.38 -5.45
N ARG A 77 11.05 -0.62 -6.08
CA ARG A 77 10.77 -0.73 -7.53
C ARG A 77 10.89 0.56 -8.31
N LEU A 78 10.89 1.74 -7.67
CA LEU A 78 11.32 2.94 -8.38
C LEU A 78 12.85 2.95 -8.39
N PRO A 79 13.52 2.82 -9.54
CA PRO A 79 14.92 3.23 -9.63
C PRO A 79 14.98 4.67 -9.14
N ALA A 80 16.00 5.02 -8.36
CA ALA A 80 16.20 6.37 -7.83
C ALA A 80 15.90 7.41 -8.93
N ALA A 81 14.70 7.98 -8.89
CA ALA A 81 14.25 8.96 -9.85
C ALA A 81 14.94 10.27 -9.45
N GLY A 82 16.23 10.39 -9.76
CA GLY A 82 17.02 11.51 -9.25
C GLY A 82 18.48 11.61 -9.67
N GLU A 83 19.11 10.63 -10.34
CA GLU A 83 20.51 10.77 -10.77
C GLU A 83 20.73 10.36 -12.23
N THR A 84 20.05 11.02 -13.16
CA THR A 84 20.55 11.16 -14.54
C THR A 84 19.89 12.36 -15.19
N GLY A 85 20.42 13.54 -14.92
CA GLY A 85 19.89 14.77 -15.49
C GLY A 85 20.51 16.06 -14.97
N ASP A 86 21.65 16.00 -14.28
CA ASP A 86 22.50 17.17 -14.10
C ASP A 86 23.81 16.94 -14.86
N GLY A 87 23.98 17.74 -15.90
CA GLY A 87 25.05 17.63 -16.89
C GLY A 87 25.00 18.80 -17.88
N ARG A 88 24.49 19.95 -17.42
CA ARG A 88 24.82 21.24 -18.03
C ARG A 88 26.10 21.72 -17.34
N ASP A 89 27.22 21.45 -17.99
CA ASP A 89 28.49 22.18 -18.03
C ASP A 89 29.68 21.24 -18.02
N ALA A 90 30.26 21.03 -19.22
CA ALA A 90 31.69 21.13 -19.48
C ALA A 90 32.03 20.49 -20.83
N THR A 91 31.77 21.20 -21.93
CA THR A 91 32.79 21.29 -22.99
C THR A 91 32.62 22.58 -23.80
N ASP A 92 33.22 23.64 -23.27
CA ASP A 92 33.89 24.66 -24.07
C ASP A 92 34.89 23.96 -25.01
N ALA A 93 34.46 23.62 -26.22
CA ALA A 93 35.36 23.09 -27.26
C ALA A 93 34.74 23.22 -28.67
N ASP A 94 34.27 24.41 -29.06
CA ASP A 94 34.32 24.78 -30.49
C ASP A 94 34.30 26.32 -30.75
N GLU A 95 34.67 27.13 -29.74
CA GLU A 95 35.19 28.48 -29.97
C GLU A 95 36.73 28.43 -30.03
N ALA A 96 37.27 27.79 -31.06
CA ALA A 96 38.67 27.93 -31.41
C ALA A 96 38.85 27.94 -32.94
N GLY A 97 38.15 28.86 -33.60
CA GLY A 97 38.81 29.56 -34.71
C GLY A 97 40.16 30.07 -34.21
N ASN A 98 41.20 29.96 -35.05
CA ASN A 98 42.57 30.44 -34.85
C ASN A 98 43.61 29.40 -34.39
N ARG A 99 44.00 28.51 -35.30
CA ARG A 99 45.44 28.23 -35.52
C ARG A 99 45.72 27.63 -36.91
N ARG A 100 46.02 28.56 -37.84
CA ARG A 100 46.91 28.43 -39.02
C ARG A 100 46.51 27.49 -40.16
#